data_AF-A0A2S9YMU4-F1
#
_entry.id   AF-A0A2S9YMU4-F1
#
_cell.length_a   1.000
_cell.length_b   1.000
_cell.length_c   1.000
_cell.angle_alpha   90.00
_cell.angle_beta   90.00
_cell.angle_gamma   90.00
#
_symmetry.space_group_name_H-M   'P 1'
#
loop_
_entity.id
_entity.type
_entity.pdbx_description
1 polymer ?
#
loop_
_entity_poly.entity_id
_entity_poly.type
_entity_poly.pdbx_seq_one_letter_code
_entity_poly.pdbx_strand_id
1 'polypeptide(L)'
;MRKLTFILPLTLSIPFVLFGCGGDDTGSDSGTDTSTGDTGDGDGDSGDGDDGDGDGDGDSGDGDGDSGDGDGDPGDGDGDSGDGDGDSGDGDGDSGDGDGDGDAGYCAMGCVEDVDCCPDGAVDCPGDEYPNNWSCSVEGVCEFGGCASDDDCVGGLLETQECHAVAEQPTCLALCEADSDCLLQPGTTCSGVADDDTTYCAAPEDPPCEADEDCGGAGICNFDTGECYCDANEDCTADGADTCVMN
;
A
#
# COMPACT_ATOMS: atom_id res chain seq x y z
N MET A 1 41.18 43.94 -8.14
CA MET A 1 40.86 44.86 -9.26
C MET A 1 40.96 44.09 -10.57
N ARG A 2 39.88 44.07 -11.38
CA ARG A 2 39.68 43.46 -12.72
C ARG A 2 38.53 42.44 -12.67
N LYS A 3 37.52 42.45 -13.52
CA LYS A 3 36.99 43.42 -14.50
C LYS A 3 35.53 42.94 -14.67
N LEU A 4 34.53 43.74 -14.27
CA LEU A 4 33.13 43.44 -14.57
C LEU A 4 32.92 43.61 -16.08
N THR A 5 32.48 42.55 -16.74
CA THR A 5 32.00 42.61 -18.12
C THR A 5 30.48 42.49 -18.09
N PHE A 6 29.83 43.65 -18.20
CA PHE A 6 28.43 43.83 -18.52
C PHE A 6 28.19 43.39 -19.97
N ILE A 7 27.23 42.49 -20.22
CA ILE A 7 26.66 42.26 -21.55
C ILE A 7 25.13 42.35 -21.43
N LEU A 8 24.56 43.16 -22.32
CA LEU A 8 23.19 43.67 -22.35
C LEU A 8 22.10 42.59 -22.51
N PRO A 9 20.86 42.89 -22.08
CA PRO A 9 19.68 42.06 -22.29
C PRO A 9 19.15 42.24 -23.73
N LEU A 10 18.96 41.13 -24.45
CA LEU A 10 18.23 41.11 -25.72
C LEU A 10 16.76 40.84 -25.40
N THR A 11 16.00 41.94 -25.27
CA THR A 11 14.53 41.94 -25.14
C THR A 11 13.89 41.43 -26.43
N LEU A 12 13.41 40.19 -26.42
CA LEU A 12 12.58 39.61 -27.49
C LEU A 12 11.10 39.84 -27.14
N SER A 13 10.53 40.90 -27.71
CA SER A 13 9.09 41.21 -27.64
C SER A 13 8.28 40.16 -28.41
N ILE A 14 7.52 39.33 -27.70
CA ILE A 14 6.48 38.47 -28.26
C ILE A 14 5.14 39.23 -28.21
N PRO A 15 4.44 39.41 -29.33
CA PRO A 15 3.14 40.07 -29.35
C PRO A 15 2.04 39.17 -28.77
N PHE A 16 1.39 39.69 -27.74
CA PHE A 16 0.10 39.26 -27.19
C PHE A 16 -0.96 39.23 -28.31
N VAL A 17 -1.54 38.07 -28.59
CA VAL A 17 -2.75 37.93 -29.41
C VAL A 17 -3.91 37.61 -28.47
N LEU A 18 -4.69 38.63 -28.14
CA LEU A 18 -5.99 38.51 -27.49
C LEU A 18 -7.01 38.02 -28.53
N PHE A 19 -7.42 36.76 -28.45
CA PHE A 19 -8.69 36.32 -29.06
C PHE A 19 -9.80 36.47 -28.03
N GLY A 20 -10.50 37.60 -28.09
CA GLY A 20 -11.81 37.76 -27.49
C GLY A 20 -12.86 37.12 -28.40
N CYS A 21 -13.64 36.19 -27.86
CA CYS A 21 -14.94 35.84 -28.40
C CYS A 21 -16.00 36.39 -27.45
N GLY A 22 -16.41 37.62 -27.71
CA GLY A 22 -17.67 38.17 -27.20
C GLY A 22 -18.78 37.80 -28.19
N GLY A 23 -19.79 37.12 -27.68
CA GLY A 23 -21.02 36.77 -28.41
C GLY A 23 -22.19 36.85 -27.45
N ASP A 24 -22.64 38.08 -27.19
CA ASP A 24 -23.97 38.35 -26.65
C ASP A 24 -24.98 38.05 -27.76
N ASP A 25 -25.79 37.00 -27.61
CA ASP A 25 -27.06 36.87 -28.32
C ASP A 25 -28.19 36.61 -27.31
N THR A 26 -28.87 37.70 -27.00
CA THR A 26 -30.20 37.73 -26.41
C THR A 26 -31.19 37.02 -27.34
N GLY A 27 -31.55 35.78 -27.02
CA GLY A 27 -32.59 34.99 -27.70
C GLY A 27 -33.68 34.56 -26.73
N SER A 28 -34.66 35.44 -26.53
CA SER A 28 -35.96 35.09 -25.96
C SER A 28 -36.70 34.18 -26.93
N ASP A 29 -36.77 32.87 -26.66
CA ASP A 29 -37.75 32.01 -27.30
C ASP A 29 -38.61 31.28 -26.26
N SER A 30 -39.88 31.69 -26.28
CA SER A 30 -40.98 31.16 -25.49
C SER A 30 -41.53 29.97 -26.25
N GLY A 31 -40.98 28.79 -26.01
CA GLY A 31 -41.42 27.52 -26.56
C GLY A 31 -42.31 26.77 -25.57
N THR A 32 -43.62 26.91 -25.76
CA THR A 32 -44.64 26.11 -25.07
C THR A 32 -44.79 24.79 -25.82
N ASP A 33 -44.42 23.65 -25.22
CA ASP A 33 -44.91 22.34 -25.64
C ASP A 33 -45.03 21.36 -24.46
N THR A 34 -46.19 21.45 -23.81
CA THR A 34 -47.13 20.38 -23.43
C THR A 34 -46.73 18.90 -23.65
N SER A 35 -47.02 18.11 -22.60
CA SER A 35 -47.34 16.64 -22.58
C SER A 35 -46.14 15.69 -22.73
N THR A 36 -45.92 14.64 -21.94
CA THR A 36 -46.78 13.70 -21.18
C THR A 36 -45.81 12.96 -20.22
N GLY A 37 -45.97 12.95 -18.90
CA GLY A 37 -46.72 11.91 -18.20
C GLY A 37 -45.96 10.58 -18.16
N ASP A 38 -45.18 10.35 -17.10
CA ASP A 38 -44.89 9.01 -16.55
C ASP A 38 -44.39 9.16 -15.11
N THR A 39 -45.34 9.20 -14.18
CA THR A 39 -45.12 8.92 -12.76
C THR A 39 -45.18 7.41 -12.59
N GLY A 40 -44.02 6.77 -12.53
CA GLY A 40 -43.93 5.35 -12.16
C GLY A 40 -44.07 5.19 -10.65
N ASP A 41 -45.30 4.96 -10.20
CA ASP A 41 -45.61 4.40 -8.88
C ASP A 41 -45.19 2.93 -8.87
N GLY A 42 -44.10 2.63 -8.17
CA GLY A 42 -43.65 1.27 -7.87
C GLY A 42 -44.10 0.86 -6.47
N ASP A 43 -45.34 0.39 -6.38
CA ASP A 43 -45.89 -0.31 -5.22
C ASP A 43 -45.18 -1.65 -4.99
N GLY A 44 -44.76 -1.89 -3.74
CA GLY A 44 -44.84 -3.19 -3.08
C GLY A 44 -43.70 -4.18 -3.32
N ASP A 45 -42.90 -4.43 -2.28
CA ASP A 45 -43.10 -5.68 -1.54
C ASP A 45 -42.65 -5.54 -0.09
N SER A 46 -43.55 -5.93 0.82
CA SER A 46 -43.30 -6.03 2.26
C SER A 46 -42.88 -7.46 2.53
N GLY A 47 -41.57 -7.67 2.70
CA GLY A 47 -41.03 -8.95 3.18
C GLY A 47 -41.07 -9.01 4.70
N ASP A 48 -42.16 -9.58 5.25
CA ASP A 48 -42.20 -10.18 6.58
C ASP A 48 -41.49 -11.54 6.56
N GLY A 49 -40.70 -11.84 7.60
CA GLY A 49 -40.14 -13.16 7.92
C GLY A 49 -38.62 -13.13 8.06
N ASP A 50 -37.98 -13.57 9.15
CA ASP A 50 -38.42 -14.36 10.29
C ASP A 50 -37.49 -14.02 11.47
N ASP A 51 -38.09 -13.90 12.67
CA ASP A 51 -37.40 -13.94 13.95
C ASP A 51 -36.77 -15.32 14.13
N GLY A 52 -35.44 -15.39 14.03
CA GLY A 52 -34.65 -16.57 14.35
C GLY A 52 -33.98 -16.42 15.70
N ASP A 53 -34.74 -16.63 16.79
CA ASP A 53 -34.21 -16.88 18.13
C ASP A 53 -33.43 -18.21 18.10
N GLY A 54 -32.12 -18.12 17.89
CA GLY A 54 -31.18 -19.22 17.99
C GLY A 54 -30.58 -19.29 19.40
N ASP A 55 -31.34 -19.82 20.37
CA ASP A 55 -30.82 -20.27 21.66
C ASP A 55 -29.89 -21.47 21.44
N GLY A 56 -28.60 -21.18 21.20
CA GLY A 56 -27.52 -22.15 21.17
C GLY A 56 -26.92 -22.34 22.55
N ASP A 57 -27.61 -23.09 23.42
CA ASP A 57 -27.02 -23.70 24.62
C ASP A 57 -26.00 -24.77 24.17
N GLY A 58 -24.75 -24.33 23.97
CA GLY A 58 -23.60 -25.18 23.65
C GLY A 58 -22.78 -25.49 24.91
N ASP A 59 -22.92 -26.74 25.34
CA ASP A 59 -22.40 -27.39 26.54
C ASP A 59 -20.96 -27.03 26.99
N SER A 60 -20.80 -27.04 28.32
CA SER A 60 -19.54 -26.95 29.03
C SER A 60 -18.63 -28.14 28.71
N GLY A 61 -17.44 -27.87 28.16
CA GLY A 61 -16.38 -28.84 27.98
C GLY A 61 -15.22 -28.56 28.93
N ASP A 62 -15.39 -28.89 30.21
CA ASP A 62 -14.28 -28.98 31.18
C ASP A 62 -13.42 -30.21 30.80
N GLY A 63 -12.40 -29.98 29.98
CA GLY A 63 -11.37 -30.95 29.67
C GLY A 63 -10.26 -30.91 30.71
N ASP A 64 -10.52 -31.42 31.92
CA ASP A 64 -9.49 -31.77 32.90
C ASP A 64 -8.68 -32.97 32.37
N GLY A 65 -7.63 -32.66 31.59
CA GLY A 65 -6.61 -33.60 31.15
C GLY A 65 -5.66 -33.92 32.30
N ASP A 66 -6.04 -34.89 33.11
CA ASP A 66 -5.32 -35.41 34.26
C ASP A 66 -3.93 -35.98 33.88
N SER A 67 -2.91 -35.47 34.60
CA SER A 67 -1.73 -36.16 35.14
C SER A 67 -1.20 -37.40 34.40
N GLY A 68 -0.13 -37.20 33.64
CA GLY A 68 0.74 -38.27 33.13
C GLY A 68 2.10 -38.30 33.83
N ASP A 69 2.13 -38.69 35.12
CA ASP A 69 3.36 -39.04 35.82
C ASP A 69 3.86 -40.40 35.32
N GLY A 70 4.74 -40.37 34.31
CA GLY A 70 5.45 -41.53 33.80
C GLY A 70 6.71 -41.82 34.61
N ASP A 71 6.55 -42.44 35.79
CA ASP A 71 7.65 -43.11 36.49
C ASP A 71 8.05 -44.38 35.74
N GLY A 72 9.13 -44.30 34.94
CA GLY A 72 9.78 -45.44 34.28
C GLY A 72 11.23 -45.57 34.75
N ASP A 73 11.49 -46.63 35.52
CA ASP A 73 12.74 -47.05 36.17
C ASP A 73 14.08 -46.79 35.41
N PRO A 74 15.19 -46.48 36.12
CA PRO A 74 16.53 -46.53 35.57
C PRO A 74 16.97 -48.00 35.40
N GLY A 75 17.08 -48.44 34.15
CA GLY A 75 17.70 -49.72 33.81
C GLY A 75 19.23 -49.64 33.88
N ASP A 76 19.81 -50.18 34.95
CA ASP A 76 21.22 -50.56 35.03
C ASP A 76 21.53 -51.62 33.96
N GLY A 77 22.28 -51.22 32.94
CA GLY A 77 22.79 -52.09 31.89
C GLY A 77 24.31 -51.99 31.80
N ASP A 78 25.01 -52.74 32.64
CA ASP A 78 26.42 -53.05 32.47
C ASP A 78 26.64 -53.81 31.15
N GLY A 79 27.17 -53.11 30.15
CA GLY A 79 27.53 -53.64 28.83
C GLY A 79 28.92 -53.20 28.44
N ASP A 80 29.91 -53.91 28.95
CA ASP A 80 31.33 -53.76 28.65
C ASP A 80 31.65 -54.15 27.18
N SER A 81 32.64 -53.45 26.61
CA SER A 81 33.46 -53.83 25.45
C SER A 81 32.90 -53.68 24.02
N GLY A 82 33.39 -52.65 23.32
CA GLY A 82 33.34 -52.54 21.87
C GLY A 82 34.21 -51.39 21.35
N ASP A 83 35.53 -51.60 21.30
CA ASP A 83 36.46 -50.76 20.52
C ASP A 83 36.05 -50.78 19.05
N GLY A 84 35.43 -49.68 18.60
CA GLY A 84 35.07 -49.43 17.23
C GLY A 84 35.43 -48.00 16.88
N ASP A 85 36.67 -47.81 16.42
CA ASP A 85 37.14 -46.61 15.75
C ASP A 85 36.24 -46.35 14.53
N GLY A 86 35.22 -45.53 14.74
CA GLY A 86 34.38 -44.97 13.70
C GLY A 86 34.23 -43.48 13.99
N ASP A 87 35.21 -42.70 13.55
CA ASP A 87 35.05 -41.28 13.23
C ASP A 87 33.91 -41.15 12.21
N SER A 88 32.67 -41.27 12.69
CA SER A 88 31.52 -40.66 12.04
C SER A 88 31.52 -39.27 12.64
N GLY A 89 32.22 -38.37 11.97
CA GLY A 89 32.25 -36.98 12.36
C GLY A 89 30.82 -36.55 12.62
N ASP A 90 30.57 -36.07 13.83
CA ASP A 90 29.48 -35.17 14.15
C ASP A 90 29.67 -33.97 13.23
N GLY A 91 29.17 -34.13 12.00
CA GLY A 91 28.71 -33.01 11.22
C GLY A 91 27.51 -32.50 11.97
N ASP A 92 27.78 -31.74 13.03
CA ASP A 92 26.98 -30.61 13.44
C ASP A 92 26.90 -29.72 12.20
N GLY A 93 26.06 -30.14 11.26
CA GLY A 93 25.36 -29.22 10.41
C GLY A 93 24.44 -28.48 11.36
N ASP A 94 25.01 -27.52 12.10
CA ASP A 94 24.45 -26.18 12.06
C ASP A 94 24.23 -25.91 10.56
N SER A 95 23.07 -26.34 10.06
CA SER A 95 22.30 -25.51 9.14
C SER A 95 22.22 -24.22 9.92
N GLY A 96 23.23 -23.37 9.74
CA GLY A 96 23.25 -22.08 10.38
C GLY A 96 21.92 -21.50 9.99
N ASP A 97 21.05 -21.36 10.99
CA ASP A 97 20.10 -20.28 11.07
C ASP A 97 20.99 -19.05 11.00
N GLY A 98 21.44 -18.76 9.77
CA GLY A 98 22.01 -17.51 9.42
C GLY A 98 20.81 -16.62 9.56
N ASP A 99 20.63 -16.12 10.79
CA ASP A 99 19.98 -14.87 11.13
C ASP A 99 20.75 -13.81 10.35
N GLY A 100 20.60 -13.89 9.02
CA GLY A 100 21.07 -12.95 8.08
C GLY A 100 20.21 -11.76 8.36
N ASP A 101 20.70 -10.92 9.26
CA ASP A 101 20.48 -9.48 9.25
C ASP A 101 20.95 -8.88 7.90
N GLY A 102 20.91 -9.65 6.80
CA GLY A 102 21.11 -9.20 5.45
C GLY A 102 19.89 -8.36 5.14
N ASP A 103 20.15 -7.09 4.93
CA ASP A 103 19.22 -6.02 4.60
C ASP A 103 18.00 -6.56 3.81
N ALA A 104 16.91 -6.85 4.53
CA ALA A 104 15.72 -7.45 3.95
C ALA A 104 15.18 -6.49 2.88
N GLY A 105 15.10 -6.96 1.64
CA GLY A 105 14.62 -6.15 0.53
C GLY A 105 13.11 -6.04 0.51
N TYR A 106 12.59 -5.12 -0.29
CA TYR A 106 11.16 -4.98 -0.58
C TYR A 106 10.88 -5.05 -2.08
N CYS A 107 9.73 -5.61 -2.44
CA CYS A 107 9.31 -5.68 -3.84
C CYS A 107 8.76 -4.33 -4.30
N ALA A 108 9.25 -3.84 -5.43
CA ALA A 108 8.84 -2.60 -6.07
C ALA A 108 8.67 -2.79 -7.59
N MET A 109 8.04 -1.82 -8.23
CA MET A 109 7.86 -1.80 -9.68
C MET A 109 9.20 -1.47 -10.36
N GLY A 110 9.70 -2.35 -11.22
CA GLY A 110 10.86 -2.09 -12.06
C GLY A 110 10.52 -1.19 -13.24
N CYS A 111 11.51 -0.45 -13.74
CA CYS A 111 11.37 0.43 -14.90
C CYS A 111 12.67 0.57 -15.69
N VAL A 112 12.52 0.98 -16.96
CA VAL A 112 13.64 1.40 -17.82
C VAL A 112 13.51 2.88 -18.17
N GLU A 113 12.28 3.38 -18.30
CA GLU A 113 11.93 4.78 -18.53
C GLU A 113 10.77 5.20 -17.61
N ASP A 114 10.60 6.49 -17.36
CA ASP A 114 9.55 7.03 -16.47
C ASP A 114 8.13 6.58 -16.86
N VAL A 115 7.90 6.30 -18.15
CA VAL A 115 6.61 5.82 -18.68
C VAL A 115 6.27 4.40 -18.24
N ASP A 116 7.25 3.59 -17.85
CA ASP A 116 7.02 2.22 -17.37
C ASP A 116 6.35 2.22 -15.99
N CYS A 117 6.46 3.31 -15.24
CA CYS A 117 5.88 3.49 -13.91
C CYS A 117 4.41 3.91 -13.92
N CYS A 118 3.84 4.06 -15.12
CA CYS A 118 2.50 4.58 -15.28
C CYS A 118 1.46 3.47 -15.30
N PRO A 119 0.42 3.55 -14.44
CA PRO A 119 -0.70 2.63 -14.51
C PRO A 119 -1.35 2.64 -15.90
N ASP A 120 -1.77 1.47 -16.36
CA ASP A 120 -2.40 1.33 -17.67
C ASP A 120 -3.63 2.26 -17.80
N GLY A 121 -3.58 3.16 -18.79
CA GLY A 121 -4.64 4.12 -19.06
C GLY A 121 -4.60 5.39 -18.21
N ALA A 122 -3.56 5.59 -17.39
CA ALA A 122 -3.30 6.87 -16.74
C ALA A 122 -3.09 7.96 -17.80
N VAL A 123 -3.92 8.99 -17.76
CA VAL A 123 -3.77 10.18 -18.61
C VAL A 123 -2.72 11.07 -17.97
N ASP A 124 -1.82 11.64 -18.77
CA ASP A 124 -0.74 12.53 -18.32
C ASP A 124 0.27 11.88 -17.36
N CYS A 125 0.60 10.60 -17.58
CA CYS A 125 1.69 9.91 -16.92
C CYS A 125 2.79 9.51 -17.94
N PRO A 126 4.09 9.78 -17.67
CA PRO A 126 4.60 10.49 -16.50
C PRO A 126 4.29 12.00 -16.64
N GLY A 127 3.77 12.58 -15.57
CA GLY A 127 3.41 13.99 -15.47
C GLY A 127 4.41 14.79 -14.64
N ASP A 128 4.28 16.11 -14.64
CA ASP A 128 5.04 16.98 -13.73
C ASP A 128 4.27 17.22 -12.40
N GLU A 129 3.01 16.79 -12.32
CA GLU A 129 2.09 17.06 -11.22
C GLU A 129 1.59 15.76 -10.57
N TYR A 130 1.36 15.80 -9.26
CA TYR A 130 0.71 14.73 -8.50
C TYR A 130 -0.70 14.45 -9.07
N PRO A 131 -1.17 13.18 -9.11
CA PRO A 131 -0.53 11.94 -8.67
C PRO A 131 0.28 11.23 -9.78
N ASN A 132 0.57 11.89 -10.89
CA ASN A 132 1.14 11.26 -12.08
C ASN A 132 2.65 11.51 -12.25
N ASN A 133 3.30 12.16 -11.30
CA ASN A 133 4.71 12.51 -11.33
C ASN A 133 5.64 11.34 -10.96
N TRP A 134 5.46 10.23 -11.66
CA TRP A 134 6.31 9.06 -11.55
C TRP A 134 7.64 9.27 -12.28
N SER A 135 8.72 8.76 -11.70
CA SER A 135 10.04 8.74 -12.33
C SER A 135 10.73 7.41 -12.13
N CYS A 136 11.51 7.00 -13.12
CA CYS A 136 12.35 5.82 -13.04
C CYS A 136 13.69 6.18 -12.42
N SER A 137 14.00 5.58 -11.26
CA SER A 137 15.27 5.79 -10.59
C SER A 137 16.43 5.26 -11.42
N VAL A 138 17.65 5.69 -11.08
CA VAL A 138 18.87 5.17 -11.73
C VAL A 138 19.11 3.69 -11.43
N GLU A 139 18.42 3.15 -10.42
CA GLU A 139 18.46 1.75 -10.02
C GLU A 139 17.40 0.92 -10.77
N GLY A 140 16.59 1.57 -11.62
CA GLY A 140 15.55 0.92 -12.41
C GLY A 140 14.30 0.60 -11.59
N VAL A 141 13.99 1.43 -10.59
CA VAL A 141 12.82 1.29 -9.73
C VAL A 141 11.92 2.52 -9.89
N CYS A 142 10.61 2.30 -9.96
CA CYS A 142 9.66 3.38 -10.01
C CYS A 142 9.60 4.11 -8.67
N GLU A 143 9.94 5.39 -8.70
CA GLU A 143 9.82 6.30 -7.59
C GLU A 143 8.61 7.19 -7.81
N PHE A 144 7.82 7.32 -6.75
CA PHE A 144 6.73 8.27 -6.71
C PHE A 144 7.27 9.66 -6.38
N GLY A 145 7.10 10.64 -7.26
CA GLY A 145 7.60 11.99 -7.04
C GLY A 145 6.94 12.72 -5.87
N GLY A 146 5.79 12.25 -5.40
CA GLY A 146 5.09 12.82 -4.26
C GLY A 146 4.50 14.19 -4.53
N CYS A 147 3.97 14.85 -3.50
CA CYS A 147 3.51 16.23 -3.59
C CYS A 147 4.63 17.21 -3.19
N ALA A 148 4.66 18.42 -3.77
CA ALA A 148 5.57 19.47 -3.35
C ALA A 148 4.90 20.50 -2.42
N SER A 149 3.57 20.60 -2.46
CA SER A 149 2.75 21.47 -1.63
C SER A 149 1.28 21.03 -1.61
N ASP A 150 0.46 21.61 -0.72
CA ASP A 150 -0.97 21.34 -0.64
C ASP A 150 -1.72 21.67 -1.96
N ASP A 151 -1.19 22.60 -2.76
CA ASP A 151 -1.76 22.94 -4.07
C ASP A 151 -1.63 21.78 -5.08
N ASP A 152 -0.72 20.83 -4.86
CA ASP A 152 -0.56 19.63 -5.71
C ASP A 152 -1.57 18.54 -5.32
N CYS A 153 -2.18 18.64 -4.14
CA CYS A 153 -3.16 17.68 -3.64
C CYS A 153 -4.59 17.96 -4.13
N VAL A 154 -4.71 18.67 -5.25
CA VAL A 154 -6.00 18.99 -5.88
C VAL A 154 -6.35 17.95 -6.95
N GLY A 155 -7.61 17.50 -6.96
CA GLY A 155 -8.10 16.55 -7.97
C GLY A 155 -8.15 15.09 -7.53
N GLY A 156 -7.72 14.79 -6.29
CA GLY A 156 -8.03 13.52 -5.64
C GLY A 156 -9.53 13.31 -5.41
N LEU A 157 -9.91 12.07 -5.05
CA LEU A 157 -11.29 11.71 -4.69
C LEU A 157 -11.81 12.42 -3.41
N LEU A 158 -10.92 13.08 -2.67
CA LEU A 158 -11.19 13.67 -1.36
C LEU A 158 -11.06 15.19 -1.44
N GLU A 159 -12.00 15.92 -0.84
CA GLU A 159 -12.12 17.38 -1.01
C GLU A 159 -11.04 18.18 -0.25
N THR A 160 -10.33 17.55 0.69
CA THR A 160 -9.31 18.20 1.55
C THR A 160 -8.13 17.28 1.79
N GLN A 161 -7.19 17.24 0.84
CA GLN A 161 -5.89 16.57 1.03
C GLN A 161 -4.82 17.63 1.27
N GLU A 162 -3.90 17.35 2.19
CA GLU A 162 -2.74 18.19 2.48
C GLU A 162 -1.46 17.38 2.23
N CYS A 163 -0.38 18.07 1.87
CA CYS A 163 0.88 17.43 1.53
C CYS A 163 1.74 17.22 2.78
N HIS A 164 1.87 15.97 3.23
CA HIS A 164 2.67 15.60 4.40
C HIS A 164 3.62 14.45 4.08
N ALA A 165 4.78 14.42 4.73
CA ALA A 165 5.72 13.32 4.57
C ALA A 165 5.31 12.12 5.43
N VAL A 166 5.36 10.92 4.85
CA VAL A 166 5.22 9.64 5.55
C VAL A 166 6.46 8.83 5.22
N ALA A 167 7.28 8.51 6.22
CA ALA A 167 8.57 7.85 6.02
C ALA A 167 9.45 8.61 5.00
N GLU A 168 9.56 9.93 5.18
CA GLU A 168 10.31 10.86 4.32
C GLU A 168 9.76 11.05 2.90
N GLN A 169 8.66 10.38 2.53
CA GLN A 169 8.02 10.52 1.22
C GLN A 169 6.80 11.45 1.27
N PRO A 170 6.82 12.58 0.54
CA PRO A 170 5.71 13.53 0.57
C PRO A 170 4.49 12.97 -0.15
N THR A 171 3.39 12.83 0.58
CA THR A 171 2.15 12.17 0.13
C THR A 171 0.95 13.09 0.40
N CYS A 172 -0.02 13.12 -0.51
CA CYS A 172 -1.28 13.80 -0.26
C CYS A 172 -2.18 12.95 0.63
N LEU A 173 -2.37 13.39 1.86
CA LEU A 173 -3.10 12.65 2.89
C LEU A 173 -4.44 13.32 3.19
N ALA A 174 -5.46 12.50 3.46
CA ALA A 174 -6.71 13.00 4.01
C ALA A 174 -6.61 13.08 5.52
N LEU A 175 -6.59 14.31 6.03
CA LEU A 175 -6.46 14.55 7.46
C LEU A 175 -7.73 14.13 8.21
N CYS A 176 -7.56 13.67 9.44
CA CYS A 176 -8.67 13.23 10.27
C CYS A 176 -8.44 13.57 11.75
N GLU A 177 -9.53 13.79 12.46
CA GLU A 177 -9.56 13.86 13.93
C GLU A 177 -10.26 12.62 14.53
N ALA A 178 -11.10 11.94 13.74
CA ALA A 178 -11.80 10.72 14.11
C ALA A 178 -12.08 9.82 12.90
N ASP A 179 -12.42 8.54 13.15
CA ASP A 179 -12.77 7.57 12.10
C ASP A 179 -13.95 8.02 11.22
N SER A 180 -14.81 8.91 11.73
CA SER A 180 -15.91 9.49 10.94
C SER A 180 -15.44 10.37 9.78
N ASP A 181 -14.20 10.87 9.83
CA ASP A 181 -13.63 11.68 8.75
C ASP A 181 -13.14 10.81 7.58
N CYS A 182 -12.89 9.52 7.87
CA CYS A 182 -12.37 8.55 6.91
C CYS A 182 -13.47 7.80 6.12
N LEU A 183 -14.74 8.19 6.28
CA LEU A 183 -15.88 7.51 5.65
C LEU A 183 -15.87 7.55 4.11
N LEU A 184 -15.13 8.48 3.51
CA LEU A 184 -14.98 8.57 2.06
C LEU A 184 -13.95 7.56 1.51
N GLN A 185 -13.15 6.94 2.38
CA GLN A 185 -12.15 5.92 2.04
C GLN A 185 -12.54 4.59 2.72
N PRO A 186 -13.29 3.72 2.03
CA PRO A 186 -13.74 2.45 2.60
C PRO A 186 -12.57 1.61 3.11
N GLY A 187 -12.68 1.11 4.34
CA GLY A 187 -11.64 0.28 4.95
C GLY A 187 -10.50 1.06 5.61
N THR A 188 -10.60 2.38 5.75
CA THR A 188 -9.61 3.19 6.47
C THR A 188 -10.13 3.67 7.83
N THR A 189 -9.21 3.91 8.75
CA THR A 189 -9.44 4.49 10.08
C THR A 189 -8.52 5.69 10.31
N CYS A 190 -8.85 6.53 11.29
CA CYS A 190 -8.02 7.68 11.66
C CYS A 190 -6.87 7.23 12.56
N SER A 191 -5.94 6.48 11.97
CA SER A 191 -4.84 5.81 12.67
C SER A 191 -3.47 6.11 12.09
N GLY A 192 -3.39 6.61 10.86
CA GLY A 192 -2.12 6.99 10.24
C GLY A 192 -1.53 8.21 10.93
N VAL A 193 -0.20 8.24 11.06
CA VAL A 193 0.54 9.39 11.62
C VAL A 193 1.68 9.73 10.67
N ALA A 194 1.68 10.96 10.16
CA ALA A 194 2.73 11.50 9.30
C ALA A 194 3.98 11.90 10.12
N ASP A 195 5.08 12.20 9.44
CA ASP A 195 6.37 12.56 10.05
C ASP A 195 6.31 13.84 10.91
N ASP A 196 5.28 14.66 10.71
CA ASP A 196 5.02 15.89 11.47
C ASP A 196 3.93 15.73 12.56
N ASP A 197 3.65 14.48 12.94
CA ASP A 197 2.61 14.08 13.91
C ASP A 197 1.16 14.33 13.45
N THR A 198 0.94 14.69 12.17
CA THR A 198 -0.42 14.88 11.64
C THR A 198 -1.13 13.55 11.45
N THR A 199 -2.37 13.43 11.93
CA THR A 199 -3.19 12.23 11.78
C THR A 199 -3.94 12.19 10.46
N TYR A 200 -3.95 11.03 9.82
CA TYR A 200 -4.61 10.82 8.54
C TYR A 200 -5.34 9.48 8.44
N CYS A 201 -6.23 9.39 7.46
CA CYS A 201 -6.96 8.18 7.15
C CYS A 201 -6.05 7.13 6.50
N ALA A 202 -5.74 6.07 7.24
CA ALA A 202 -4.90 4.97 6.80
C ALA A 202 -5.70 3.67 6.77
N ALA A 203 -5.34 2.76 5.86
CA ALA A 203 -5.79 1.38 5.98
C ALA A 203 -5.26 0.78 7.30
N PRO A 204 -5.97 -0.17 7.92
CA PRO A 204 -5.39 -0.94 9.02
C PRO A 204 -4.10 -1.60 8.53
N GLU A 205 -3.11 -1.71 9.42
CA GLU A 205 -1.92 -2.50 9.14
C GLU A 205 -2.33 -3.93 8.77
N ASP A 206 -1.75 -4.45 7.69
CA ASP A 206 -2.01 -5.81 7.27
C ASP A 206 -1.63 -6.78 8.40
N PRO A 207 -2.40 -7.86 8.59
CA PRO A 207 -2.01 -8.88 9.56
C PRO A 207 -0.62 -9.42 9.20
N PRO A 208 0.20 -9.81 10.20
CA PRO A 208 1.48 -10.43 9.93
C PRO A 208 1.28 -11.66 9.05
N CYS A 209 2.19 -11.86 8.09
CA CYS A 209 2.16 -13.04 7.25
C CYS A 209 2.39 -14.30 8.10
N GLU A 210 1.64 -15.37 7.81
CA GLU A 210 1.82 -16.69 8.41
C GLU A 210 2.31 -17.71 7.37
N ALA A 211 2.36 -17.33 6.09
CA ALA A 211 2.88 -18.06 4.95
C ALA A 211 3.23 -17.10 3.79
N ASP A 212 4.03 -17.57 2.83
CA ASP A 212 4.42 -16.78 1.65
C ASP A 212 3.22 -16.34 0.80
N GLU A 213 2.13 -17.11 0.80
CA GLU A 213 0.91 -16.75 0.09
C GLU A 213 0.23 -15.49 0.67
N ASP A 214 0.44 -15.19 1.96
CA ASP A 214 -0.11 -14.00 2.61
C ASP A 214 0.54 -12.71 2.09
N CYS A 215 1.76 -12.81 1.54
CA CYS A 215 2.46 -11.70 0.92
C CYS A 215 1.88 -11.30 -0.45
N GLY A 216 0.91 -12.05 -0.99
CA GLY A 216 0.24 -11.70 -2.25
C GLY A 216 1.19 -11.61 -3.46
N GLY A 217 2.37 -12.22 -3.37
CA GLY A 217 3.44 -12.12 -4.37
C GLY A 217 4.39 -10.93 -4.18
N ALA A 218 4.26 -10.13 -3.13
CA ALA A 218 5.18 -9.04 -2.78
C ALA A 218 6.35 -9.51 -1.90
N GLY A 219 6.83 -10.75 -2.09
CA GLY A 219 7.94 -11.32 -1.34
C GLY A 219 7.65 -12.68 -0.71
N ILE A 220 8.55 -13.07 0.19
CA ILE A 220 8.55 -14.26 1.05
C ILE A 220 8.18 -13.80 2.47
N CYS A 221 7.46 -14.64 3.21
CA CYS A 221 7.09 -14.34 4.58
C CYS A 221 8.26 -14.60 5.54
N ASN A 222 8.64 -13.59 6.32
CA ASN A 222 9.47 -13.79 7.50
C ASN A 222 8.59 -14.23 8.68
N PHE A 223 8.62 -15.52 9.04
CA PHE A 223 7.78 -16.07 10.11
C PHE A 223 8.11 -15.54 11.52
N ASP A 224 9.30 -14.96 11.72
CA ASP A 224 9.69 -14.42 13.01
C ASP A 224 9.15 -13.00 13.23
N THR A 225 9.17 -12.17 12.17
CA THR A 225 8.66 -10.79 12.22
C THR A 225 7.21 -10.66 11.76
N GLY A 226 6.73 -11.60 10.95
CA GLY A 226 5.45 -11.52 10.25
C GLY A 226 5.47 -10.55 9.07
N GLU A 227 6.65 -10.14 8.60
CA GLU A 227 6.79 -9.16 7.50
C GLU A 227 7.17 -9.86 6.19
N CYS A 228 6.65 -9.34 5.08
CA CYS A 228 7.02 -9.79 3.74
C CYS A 228 8.29 -9.09 3.28
N TYR A 229 9.25 -9.86 2.76
CA TYR A 229 10.52 -9.35 2.26
C TYR A 229 10.95 -10.07 0.98
N CYS A 230 11.97 -9.58 0.29
CA CYS A 230 12.55 -10.27 -0.84
C CYS A 230 14.09 -10.32 -0.72
N ASP A 231 14.68 -11.39 -1.26
CA ASP A 231 16.13 -11.54 -1.43
C ASP A 231 16.54 -11.48 -2.91
N ALA A 232 15.57 -11.69 -3.81
CA ALA A 232 15.75 -11.62 -5.24
C ALA A 232 14.46 -11.18 -5.96
N ASN A 233 14.60 -10.69 -7.19
CA ASN A 233 13.45 -10.33 -8.03
C ASN A 233 12.47 -11.50 -8.26
N GLU A 234 12.94 -12.73 -8.14
CA GLU A 234 12.13 -13.94 -8.31
C GLU A 234 11.07 -14.10 -7.20
N ASP A 235 11.27 -13.43 -6.06
CA ASP A 235 10.33 -13.41 -4.93
C ASP A 235 9.19 -12.40 -5.17
N CYS A 236 9.37 -11.48 -6.12
CA CYS A 236 8.45 -10.42 -6.49
C CYS A 236 7.58 -10.86 -7.68
N THR A 237 6.45 -11.48 -7.38
CA THR A 237 5.52 -12.07 -8.36
C THR A 237 4.18 -11.31 -8.44
N ALA A 238 3.98 -10.30 -7.60
CA ALA A 238 2.81 -9.43 -7.65
C ALA A 238 2.79 -8.59 -8.93
N ASP A 239 1.60 -8.35 -9.47
CA ASP A 239 1.44 -7.51 -10.66
C ASP A 239 1.86 -6.08 -10.33
N GLY A 240 2.84 -5.55 -11.08
CA GLY A 240 3.43 -4.25 -10.81
C GLY A 240 4.47 -4.19 -9.69
N ALA A 241 4.93 -5.33 -9.16
CA ALA A 241 6.08 -5.39 -8.25
C ALA A 241 6.95 -6.59 -8.62
N ASP A 242 7.91 -6.36 -9.52
CA ASP A 242 8.76 -7.40 -10.15
C ASP A 242 10.26 -7.25 -9.83
N THR A 243 10.62 -6.23 -9.04
CA THR A 243 12.00 -5.90 -8.71
C THR A 243 12.19 -5.90 -7.21
N CYS A 244 13.17 -6.66 -6.71
CA CYS A 244 13.54 -6.65 -5.30
C CYS A 244 14.57 -5.54 -5.04
N VAL A 245 14.22 -4.62 -4.14
CA VAL A 245 15.06 -3.49 -3.74
C VAL A 245 15.65 -3.79 -2.37
N MET A 246 16.96 -3.97 -2.30
CA MET A 246 17.67 -4.22 -1.05
C MET A 246 17.89 -2.89 -0.30
N ASN A 247 17.62 -2.89 1.00
CA ASN A 247 17.78 -1.71 1.88
C ASN A 247 19.24 -1.43 2.27
#